data_AF-A0A941UNH6-F1
#
_entry.id   AF-A0A941UNH6-F1
#
_cell.length_a   1.000
_cell.length_b   1.000
_cell.length_c   1.000
_cell.angle_alpha   90.00
_cell.angle_beta   90.00
_cell.angle_gamma   90.00
#
_symmetry.space_group_name_H-M   'P 1'
#
loop_
_entity.id
_entity.type
_entity.pdbx_description
1 polymer ?
#
loop_
_entity_poly.entity_id
_entity_poly.type
_entity_poly.pdbx_seq_one_letter_code
_entity_poly.pdbx_strand_id
1 'polypeptide(L)' 'MALAPLLTDEQAPARARAVFDDIRATRGTDYVNNIWRALANDPAQLESTWGEVKRVMAPGAIDALTKELV' A
#
# COMPACT_ATOMS: atom_id res chain seq x y z
N MET A 1 6.13 9.70 -20.45
CA MET A 1 5.72 10.67 -19.42
C MET A 1 6.14 10.09 -18.08
N ALA A 2 7.08 10.71 -17.37
CA ALA A 2 7.59 10.15 -16.12
C ALA A 2 6.51 10.28 -15.03
N LEU A 3 5.98 9.14 -14.60
CA LEU A 3 5.16 8.95 -13.42
C LEU A 3 5.91 9.54 -12.22
N ALA A 4 5.19 10.16 -11.28
CA ALA A 4 5.73 10.96 -10.16
C ALA A 4 7.06 10.44 -9.57
N PRO A 5 7.99 11.34 -9.16
CA PRO A 5 9.30 10.94 -8.66
C PRO A 5 9.17 9.93 -7.52
N LEU A 6 9.96 8.86 -7.57
CA LEU A 6 9.96 7.84 -6.53
C LEU A 6 10.62 8.42 -5.28
N LEU A 7 9.83 8.62 -4.23
CA LEU A 7 10.37 9.17 -2.99
C LEU A 7 11.18 8.10 -2.24
N THR A 8 12.37 8.48 -1.82
CA THR A 8 13.13 7.71 -0.83
C THR A 8 12.48 7.86 0.55
N ASP A 9 12.84 6.99 1.48
CA ASP A 9 12.34 7.03 2.86
C ASP A 9 12.61 8.38 3.55
N GLU A 10 13.74 9.01 3.22
CA GLU A 10 14.15 10.31 3.74
C GLU A 10 13.33 11.46 3.14
N GLN A 11 12.90 11.33 1.88
CA GLN A 11 12.16 12.35 1.15
C GLN A 11 10.65 12.25 1.35
N ALA A 12 10.13 11.05 1.60
CA ALA A 12 8.71 10.81 1.84
C ALA A 12 8.24 11.63 3.05
N PRO A 13 7.04 12.21 3.08
CA PRO A 13 6.51 12.88 4.27
C PRO A 13 6.27 11.88 5.42
N ALA A 14 6.17 12.37 6.66
CA ALA A 14 6.04 11.51 7.85
C ALA A 14 4.86 10.52 7.77
N ARG A 15 3.75 10.92 7.14
CA ARG A 15 2.59 10.06 6.89
C ARG A 15 2.90 8.90 5.93
N ALA A 16 3.60 9.18 4.83
CA ALA A 16 3.99 8.14 3.88
C ALA A 16 5.02 7.17 4.46
N ARG A 17 5.94 7.66 5.29
CA ARG A 17 6.88 6.82 6.07
C ARG A 17 6.16 5.83 6.97
N ALA A 18 5.12 6.28 7.70
CA ALA A 18 4.32 5.39 8.53
C ALA A 18 3.66 4.26 7.71
N VAL A 19 3.20 4.54 6.49
CA VAL A 19 2.67 3.52 5.59
C VAL A 19 3.77 2.57 5.09
N PHE A 20 4.97 3.08 4.80
CA PHE A 20 6.11 2.22 4.43
C PHE A 20 6.47 1.23 5.53
N ASP A 21 6.50 1.67 6.78
CA ASP A 21 6.78 0.82 7.92
C ASP A 21 5.70 -0.24 8.12
N ASP A 22 4.43 0.13 7.94
CA ASP A 22 3.30 -0.82 7.97
C ASP A 22 3.35 -1.84 6.82
N ILE A 23 3.77 -1.43 5.62
CA ILE A 23 3.99 -2.33 4.49
C ILE A 23 5.09 -3.35 4.82
N ARG A 24 6.20 -2.91 5.41
CA ARG A 24 7.30 -3.79 5.83
C ARG A 24 6.83 -4.80 6.87
N ALA A 25 6.13 -4.33 7.89
CA ALA A 25 5.60 -5.15 8.96
C ALA A 25 4.57 -6.17 8.45
N THR A 26 3.68 -5.75 7.55
CA THR A 26 2.61 -6.61 7.01
C THR A 26 3.15 -7.65 6.03
N ARG A 27 4.12 -7.29 5.19
CA ARG A 27 4.66 -8.17 4.14
C ARG A 27 5.91 -8.95 4.58
N GLY A 28 6.50 -8.64 5.74
CA GLY A 28 7.72 -9.28 6.23
C GLY A 28 8.94 -9.02 5.35
N THR A 29 9.03 -7.85 4.73
CA THR A 29 10.13 -7.48 3.83
C THR A 29 10.61 -6.07 4.14
N ASP A 30 11.91 -5.82 4.03
CA ASP A 30 12.47 -4.48 4.17
C ASP A 30 12.26 -3.62 2.92
N TYR A 31 11.87 -4.25 1.81
CA TYR A 31 11.76 -3.61 0.50
C TYR A 31 10.34 -3.06 0.24
N VAL A 32 10.25 -1.73 0.12
CA VAL A 32 9.05 -1.03 -0.32
C VAL A 32 9.12 -0.82 -1.84
N ASN A 33 8.18 -1.45 -2.56
CA ASN A 33 8.07 -1.39 -4.03
C ASN A 33 7.83 0.04 -4.55
N ASN A 34 8.28 0.31 -5.77
CA ASN A 34 8.18 1.58 -6.47
C ASN A 34 6.76 2.15 -6.58
N ILE A 35 5.73 1.30 -6.65
CA ILE A 35 4.32 1.75 -6.66
C ILE A 35 4.01 2.56 -5.39
N TRP A 36 4.39 2.03 -4.22
CA TRP A 36 4.19 2.71 -2.95
C TRP A 36 5.04 3.98 -2.83
N ARG A 37 6.27 3.94 -3.38
CA ARG A 37 7.16 5.12 -3.43
C ARG A 37 6.64 6.22 -4.36
N ALA A 38 5.95 5.87 -5.44
CA ALA A 38 5.28 6.83 -6.31
C ALA A 38 4.05 7.43 -5.61
N LEU A 39 3.24 6.61 -4.94
CA LEU A 39 2.06 7.04 -4.18
C LEU A 39 2.44 7.91 -2.97
N ALA A 40 3.67 7.84 -2.45
CA ALA A 40 4.13 8.68 -1.35
C ALA A 40 4.13 10.19 -1.65
N ASN A 41 4.04 10.58 -2.93
CA ASN A 41 3.80 11.97 -3.31
C ASN A 41 2.41 12.48 -2.87
N ASP A 42 1.44 11.58 -2.70
CA ASP A 42 0.12 11.85 -2.12
C ASP A 42 -0.14 10.89 -0.94
N PRO A 43 0.20 11.31 0.29
CA PRO A 43 0.05 10.45 1.46
C PRO A 43 -1.39 10.02 1.76
N ALA A 44 -2.38 10.86 1.43
CA ALA A 44 -3.78 10.52 1.66
C ALA A 44 -4.22 9.39 0.72
N GLN A 45 -3.79 9.45 -0.55
CA GLN A 45 -4.04 8.37 -1.50
C GLN A 45 -3.28 7.09 -1.12
N LEU A 46 -2.04 7.21 -0.67
CA LEU A 46 -1.22 6.08 -0.21
C LEU A 46 -1.88 5.34 0.96
N GLU A 47 -2.35 6.07 1.98
CA GLU A 47 -3.06 5.50 3.14
C GLU A 47 -4.34 4.78 2.72
N SER A 48 -5.17 5.39 1.87
CA SER A 48 -6.42 4.79 1.38
C SER A 48 -6.16 3.51 0.60
N THR A 49 -5.23 3.56 -0.36
CA THR A 49 -4.88 2.43 -1.23
C THR A 49 -4.30 1.28 -0.41
N TRP A 50 -3.41 1.58 0.54
CA TRP A 50 -2.86 0.55 1.42
C TRP A 50 -3.93 -0.08 2.31
N GLY A 51 -4.87 0.70 2.83
CA GLY A 51 -6.03 0.19 3.56
C GLY A 51 -6.91 -0.76 2.74
N GLU A 52 -7.13 -0.45 1.45
CA GLU A 52 -7.82 -1.34 0.51
C GLU A 52 -7.06 -2.63 0.26
N VAL A 53 -5.75 -2.55 0.01
CA VAL A 53 -4.91 -3.73 -0.18
C VAL A 53 -4.93 -4.62 1.06
N LYS A 54 -4.85 -4.05 2.26
CA LYS A 54 -4.99 -4.81 3.51
C LYS A 54 -6.37 -5.46 3.65
N ARG A 55 -7.46 -4.79 3.25
CA ARG A 55 -8.80 -5.39 3.25
C ARG A 55 -8.94 -6.55 2.27
N VAL A 56 -8.30 -6.47 1.10
CA VAL A 56 -8.31 -7.54 0.09
C VAL A 56 -7.41 -8.71 0.48
N MET A 57 -6.25 -8.43 1.09
CA MET A 57 -5.27 -9.43 1.51
C MET A 57 -5.58 -10.03 2.89
N ALA A 58 -6.43 -9.38 3.70
CA ALA A 58 -6.96 -9.97 4.90
C ALA A 58 -7.76 -11.24 4.54
N PRO A 59 -7.70 -12.31 5.36
CA PRO A 59 -8.60 -13.44 5.20
C PRO A 59 -10.04 -12.92 5.30
N GLY A 60 -10.73 -12.85 4.17
CA GLY A 60 -12.07 -12.28 4.07
C GLY A 60 -13.15 -13.22 4.63
N ALA A 61 -14.29 -12.64 4.99
CA ALA A 61 -15.51 -13.32 5.46
C ALA A 61 -16.41 -13.86 4.33
N ILE A 62 -16.01 -13.71 3.06
CA ILE A 62 -16.75 -14.24 1.92
C ILE A 62 -15.90 -15.33 1.28
N ASP A 63 -16.33 -16.56 1.54
CA ASP A 63 -15.80 -17.79 0.95
C ASP A 63 -15.84 -17.69 -0.58
N ALA A 64 -14.88 -18.32 -1.25
CA ALA A 64 -14.76 -18.31 -2.71
C ALA A 64 -16.07 -18.69 -3.41
N LEU A 65 -16.90 -19.50 -2.74
CA LEU A 65 -18.19 -19.98 -3.20
C LEU A 65 -19.26 -18.88 -3.40
N THR A 66 -19.28 -17.81 -2.59
CA THR A 66 -20.31 -16.77 -2.71
C THR A 66 -20.04 -15.81 -3.89
N LYS A 67 -18.82 -15.80 -4.42
CA LYS A 67 -18.45 -15.00 -5.59
C LYS A 67 -18.85 -15.64 -6.93
N GLU A 68 -19.23 -16.92 -6.96
CA GLU A 68 -19.63 -17.61 -8.19
C GLU A 68 -21.12 -17.41 -8.59
N LEU A 69 -21.92 -16.73 -7.77
CA LEU A 69 -23.38 -16.60 -7.95
C LEU A 69 -23.86 -15.20 -8.38
N VAL A 70 -22.98 -14.31 -8.87
CA VAL A 70 -23.35 -12.99 -9.43
C VAL A 70 -22.88 -12.85 -10.87
#